data_AF-I2H4F8-F1
#
_entry.id   AF-I2H4F8-F1
#
_cell.length_a   1.000
_cell.length_b   1.000
_cell.length_c   1.000
_cell.angle_alpha   90.00
_cell.angle_beta   90.00
_cell.angle_gamma   90.00
#
_symmetry.space_group_name_H-M   'P 1'
#
loop_
_entity.id
_entity.type
_entity.pdbx_description
1 polymer ?
#
loop_
_entity_poly.entity_id
_entity_poly.type
_entity_poly.pdbx_seq_one_letter_code
_entity_poly.pdbx_strand_id
1 'polypeptide(L)'
;MLFKQWDEWAEPRHHVDSLAAIPPNHRNADSLQEAPLPLVKVPDTLQDITIYEQIIVATRVLMPLFPKEILNFTSLGNIEVKLNVSEATAHLVKTPIYKCNERTLIIIVDENVMQVCPIFLNVISKTICTMFGNQLKFLIFGTSDRISKIKTINHLNCTLIPPEFITGFIGSIISDLSLTANSKFNGFLVPSEGPLGFEKLTLETMEFLIKEGGRIVKTIDSNLNLELYEKECYRNWRLTGTTIGTQSGLYI
;
A
#
# COMPACT_ATOMS: atom_id res chain seq x y z
N MET A 1 -7.87 -61.42 12.97
CA MET A 1 -6.79 -60.73 13.70
C MET A 1 -5.61 -60.61 12.76
N LEU A 2 -5.38 -59.42 12.21
CA LEU A 2 -4.23 -59.11 11.36
C LEU A 2 -3.89 -57.64 11.63
N PHE A 3 -3.23 -57.41 12.75
CA PHE A 3 -2.62 -56.13 13.08
C PHE A 3 -1.40 -56.42 13.95
N LYS A 4 -0.21 -56.25 13.37
CA LYS A 4 1.03 -55.73 13.97
C LYS A 4 2.21 -56.07 13.06
N GLN A 5 2.49 -55.16 12.13
CA GLN A 5 3.81 -54.99 11.52
C GLN A 5 4.10 -53.49 11.53
N TRP A 6 4.54 -52.97 12.68
CA TRP A 6 5.19 -51.66 12.79
C TRP A 6 5.87 -51.52 14.16
N ASP A 7 6.72 -52.49 14.52
CA ASP A 7 7.60 -52.38 15.70
C ASP A 7 8.97 -52.97 15.36
N GLU A 8 9.67 -52.38 14.38
CA GLU A 8 11.13 -52.61 14.27
C GLU A 8 11.94 -51.42 14.82
N TRP A 9 11.30 -50.26 15.05
CA TRP A 9 12.00 -49.06 15.52
C TRP A 9 11.52 -48.72 16.93
N ALA A 10 12.05 -49.46 17.90
CA ALA A 10 11.79 -49.30 19.34
C ALA A 10 12.66 -48.19 19.97
N GLU A 11 13.01 -47.15 19.21
CA GLU A 11 13.68 -45.98 19.76
C GLU A 11 12.69 -44.81 19.87
N PRO A 12 12.69 -44.09 21.00
CA PRO A 12 11.84 -42.93 21.14
C PRO A 12 12.21 -41.89 20.06
N ARG A 13 11.22 -41.29 19.38
CA ARG A 13 11.46 -40.31 18.27
C ARG A 13 12.48 -39.21 18.60
N HIS A 14 12.56 -38.80 19.87
CA HIS A 14 13.51 -37.81 20.36
C HIS A 14 14.99 -38.25 20.32
N HIS A 15 15.29 -39.53 20.10
CA HIS A 15 16.65 -40.03 19.85
C HIS A 15 17.02 -39.96 18.37
N VAL A 16 16.05 -40.12 17.47
CA VAL A 16 16.24 -39.95 16.01
C VAL A 16 16.43 -38.47 15.65
N ASP A 17 15.82 -37.58 16.42
CA ASP A 17 16.01 -36.11 16.33
C ASP A 17 17.21 -35.60 17.14
N SER A 18 18.07 -36.49 17.67
CA SER A 18 19.24 -36.06 18.44
C SER A 18 20.33 -35.50 17.50
N LEU A 19 20.88 -34.35 17.90
CA LEU A 19 21.87 -33.50 17.20
C LEU A 19 23.18 -34.19 16.74
N ALA A 20 23.30 -35.52 16.87
CA ALA A 20 24.50 -36.29 16.57
C ALA A 20 24.74 -36.51 15.06
N ALA A 21 23.74 -36.24 14.20
CA ALA A 21 23.86 -36.39 12.74
C ALA A 21 24.13 -35.07 11.98
N ILE A 22 24.40 -33.96 12.69
CA ILE A 22 24.65 -32.66 12.06
C ILE A 22 26.15 -32.53 11.76
N PRO A 23 26.58 -32.43 10.50
CA PRO A 23 27.97 -32.15 10.17
C PRO A 23 28.42 -30.85 10.86
N PRO A 24 29.66 -30.76 11.36
CA PRO A 24 30.14 -29.66 12.22
C PRO A 24 30.09 -28.26 11.60
N ASN A 25 29.74 -28.14 10.31
CA ASN A 25 29.58 -26.89 9.59
C ASN A 25 28.12 -26.38 9.51
N HIS A 26 27.13 -27.14 9.98
CA HIS A 26 25.72 -26.71 10.02
C HIS A 26 25.33 -26.26 11.44
N ARG A 27 25.84 -25.10 11.87
CA ARG A 27 25.54 -24.58 13.22
C ARG A 27 24.06 -24.27 13.49
N ASN A 28 23.20 -24.19 12.47
CA ASN A 28 21.82 -23.72 12.61
C ASN A 28 20.84 -24.39 11.62
N ALA A 29 20.95 -25.70 11.35
CA ALA A 29 20.04 -26.37 10.41
C ALA A 29 18.59 -26.47 10.92
N ASP A 30 18.40 -26.53 12.25
CA ASP A 30 17.09 -26.79 12.87
C ASP A 30 16.52 -25.60 13.68
N SER A 31 17.16 -24.44 13.63
CA SER A 31 16.70 -23.24 14.34
C SER A 31 16.11 -22.21 13.36
N LEU A 32 14.88 -21.76 13.63
CA LEU A 32 14.29 -20.61 12.94
C LEU A 32 15.22 -19.39 13.14
N GLN A 33 15.91 -18.98 12.09
CA GLN A 33 16.73 -17.78 12.09
C GLN A 33 15.86 -16.55 11.85
N GLU A 34 16.26 -15.40 12.39
CA GLU A 34 15.63 -14.12 12.06
C GLU A 34 15.73 -13.87 10.55
N ALA A 35 14.58 -13.72 9.89
CA ALA A 35 14.55 -13.39 8.48
C ALA A 35 15.03 -11.94 8.27
N PRO A 36 15.82 -11.66 7.22
CA PRO A 36 16.28 -10.31 6.93
C PRO A 36 15.10 -9.39 6.60
N LEU A 37 15.18 -8.13 7.03
CA LEU A 37 14.23 -7.11 6.62
C LEU A 37 14.57 -6.60 5.20
N PRO A 38 13.56 -6.18 4.41
CA PRO A 38 13.80 -5.55 3.12
C PRO A 38 14.64 -4.27 3.26
N LEU A 39 15.64 -4.12 2.39
CA LEU A 39 16.47 -2.93 2.29
C LEU A 39 15.78 -1.88 1.42
N VAL A 40 15.84 -0.62 1.85
CA VAL A 40 15.16 0.49 1.16
C VAL A 40 16.19 1.43 0.55
N LYS A 41 15.96 1.80 -0.70
CA LYS A 41 16.66 2.88 -1.41
C LYS A 41 15.65 3.94 -1.81
N VAL A 42 15.95 5.18 -1.45
CA VAL A 42 15.16 6.37 -1.77
C VAL A 42 15.88 7.14 -2.88
N PRO A 43 15.17 7.80 -3.80
CA PRO A 43 15.83 8.53 -4.89
C PRO A 43 16.51 9.81 -4.38
N ASP A 44 17.72 10.07 -4.89
CA ASP A 44 18.56 11.22 -4.50
C ASP A 44 17.94 12.58 -4.88
N THR A 45 16.96 12.59 -5.78
CA THR A 45 16.21 13.78 -6.20
C THR A 45 15.37 14.40 -5.07
N LEU A 46 15.16 13.67 -3.96
CA LEU A 46 14.38 14.12 -2.80
C LEU A 46 15.23 14.73 -1.68
N GLN A 47 16.44 15.21 -1.99
CA GLN A 47 17.34 15.79 -0.99
C GLN A 47 16.79 17.05 -0.31
N ASP A 48 15.98 17.86 -1.00
CA ASP A 48 15.32 19.03 -0.41
C ASP A 48 13.80 18.84 -0.31
N ILE A 49 13.38 18.16 0.77
CA ILE A 49 11.97 17.91 1.08
C ILE A 49 11.24 19.21 1.45
N THR A 50 11.96 20.24 1.90
CA THR A 50 11.38 21.48 2.46
C THR A 50 10.64 22.33 1.44
N ILE A 51 10.87 22.08 0.15
CA ILE A 51 10.19 22.74 -0.98
C ILE A 51 8.70 22.32 -1.04
N TYR A 52 8.38 21.12 -0.56
CA TYR A 52 7.04 20.57 -0.60
C TYR A 52 6.27 20.95 0.67
N GLU A 53 4.96 21.18 0.52
CA GLU A 53 4.07 21.49 1.64
C GLU A 53 3.18 20.28 1.98
N GLN A 54 2.91 19.43 1.00
CA GLN A 54 1.98 18.32 1.14
C GLN A 54 2.34 17.12 0.29
N ILE A 55 1.82 15.97 0.70
CA ILE A 55 1.99 14.69 0.06
C ILE A 55 0.65 13.98 -0.05
N ILE A 56 0.33 13.53 -1.26
CA ILE A 56 -0.83 12.67 -1.54
C ILE A 56 -0.35 11.23 -1.61
N VAL A 57 -0.96 10.37 -0.83
CA VAL A 57 -0.64 8.94 -0.75
C VAL A 57 -1.88 8.14 -1.14
N ALA A 58 -1.73 7.26 -2.12
CA ALA A 58 -2.82 6.38 -2.56
C ALA A 58 -2.28 5.02 -3.04
N THR A 59 -3.17 4.06 -3.20
CA THR A 59 -2.86 2.76 -3.83
C THR A 59 -3.10 2.83 -5.34
N ARG A 60 -2.52 1.90 -6.10
CA ARG A 60 -2.64 1.86 -7.57
C ARG A 60 -4.09 1.77 -8.05
N VAL A 61 -4.98 1.15 -7.28
CA VAL A 61 -6.41 1.10 -7.60
C VAL A 61 -7.01 2.50 -7.79
N LEU A 62 -6.53 3.49 -7.04
CA LEU A 62 -7.01 4.87 -7.09
C LEU A 62 -6.25 5.75 -8.09
N MET A 63 -5.34 5.17 -8.89
CA MET A 63 -4.62 5.88 -9.95
C MET A 63 -5.52 6.64 -10.95
N PRO A 64 -6.75 6.19 -11.28
CA PRO A 64 -7.65 6.97 -12.14
C PRO A 64 -8.02 8.36 -11.63
N LEU A 65 -7.88 8.64 -10.31
CA LEU A 65 -8.05 9.99 -9.74
C LEU A 65 -6.91 10.94 -10.11
N PHE A 66 -5.85 10.42 -10.73
CA PHE A 66 -4.63 11.14 -11.00
C PHE A 66 -4.35 11.12 -12.52
N PRO A 67 -5.19 11.77 -13.35
CA PRO A 67 -4.99 11.81 -14.80
C PRO A 67 -3.74 12.61 -15.17
N LYS A 68 -2.73 11.91 -15.72
CA LYS A 68 -1.41 12.48 -16.06
C LYS A 68 -1.50 13.68 -17.02
N GLU A 69 -2.43 13.61 -17.97
CA GLU A 69 -2.62 14.61 -19.03
C GLU A 69 -3.12 15.96 -18.47
N ILE A 70 -3.81 15.95 -17.33
CA ILE A 70 -4.35 17.17 -16.72
C ILE A 70 -3.42 17.68 -15.61
N LEU A 71 -2.88 16.76 -14.80
CA LEU A 71 -2.14 17.11 -13.59
C LEU A 71 -0.64 17.32 -13.83
N ASN A 72 -0.16 17.13 -15.06
CA ASN A 72 1.21 17.40 -15.49
C ASN A 72 2.27 16.81 -14.53
N PHE A 73 2.13 15.52 -14.21
CA PHE A 73 3.06 14.86 -13.29
C PHE A 73 4.47 14.76 -13.87
N THR A 74 5.43 15.08 -13.03
CA THR A 74 6.85 14.81 -13.30
C THR A 74 7.32 13.69 -12.37
N SER A 75 7.93 12.64 -12.91
CA SER A 75 8.45 11.56 -12.07
C SER A 75 9.75 12.01 -11.41
N LEU A 76 9.84 11.84 -10.09
CA LEU A 76 11.06 12.13 -9.32
C LEU A 76 11.93 10.89 -9.11
N GLY A 77 11.39 9.69 -9.33
CA GLY A 77 12.08 8.42 -9.11
C GLY A 77 11.19 7.41 -8.40
N ASN A 78 11.81 6.39 -7.82
CA ASN A 78 11.10 5.33 -7.09
C ASN A 78 11.73 5.09 -5.72
N ILE A 79 10.90 4.83 -4.70
CA ILE A 79 11.33 4.11 -3.51
C ILE A 79 11.49 2.64 -3.93
N GLU A 80 12.70 2.12 -3.81
CA GLU A 80 13.02 0.74 -4.16
C GLU A 80 13.21 -0.06 -2.88
N VAL A 81 12.44 -1.13 -2.72
CA VAL A 81 12.53 -2.02 -1.56
C VAL A 81 12.92 -3.41 -2.05
N LYS A 82 14.06 -3.89 -1.56
CA LYS A 82 14.67 -5.15 -1.99
C LYS A 82 14.79 -6.12 -0.82
N LEU A 83 14.22 -7.31 -0.97
CA LEU A 83 14.42 -8.43 -0.04
C LEU A 83 15.24 -9.52 -0.71
N ASN A 84 16.40 -9.83 -0.14
CA ASN A 84 17.21 -10.97 -0.56
C ASN A 84 16.77 -12.17 0.25
N VAL A 85 16.09 -13.13 -0.38
CA VAL A 85 15.60 -14.36 0.27
C VAL A 85 16.70 -15.44 0.25
N SER A 86 17.54 -15.43 -0.78
CA SER A 86 18.75 -16.25 -0.88
C SER A 86 19.80 -15.51 -1.70
N GLU A 87 21.00 -16.08 -1.83
CA GLU A 87 22.06 -15.55 -2.69
C GLU A 87 21.63 -15.39 -4.16
N ALA A 88 20.64 -16.18 -4.61
CA ALA A 88 20.17 -16.19 -6.00
C ALA A 88 18.81 -15.50 -6.20
N THR A 89 18.02 -15.27 -5.15
CA THR A 89 16.64 -14.75 -5.26
C THR A 89 16.48 -13.43 -4.50
N ALA A 90 16.21 -12.38 -5.27
CA ALA A 90 15.88 -11.07 -4.74
C ALA A 90 14.52 -10.61 -5.28
N HIS A 91 13.65 -10.16 -4.38
CA HIS A 91 12.38 -9.54 -4.73
C HIS A 91 12.53 -8.02 -4.62
N LEU A 92 12.16 -7.31 -5.69
CA LEU A 92 12.26 -5.86 -5.78
C LEU A 92 10.88 -5.26 -6.01
N VAL A 93 10.46 -4.39 -5.11
CA VAL A 93 9.25 -3.58 -5.24
C VAL A 93 9.66 -2.14 -5.49
N LYS A 94 9.05 -1.49 -6.48
CA LYS A 94 9.31 -0.09 -6.82
C LYS A 94 8.03 0.72 -6.64
N THR A 95 8.11 1.77 -5.85
CA THR A 95 7.01 2.69 -5.61
C THR A 95 7.35 4.05 -6.21
N PRO A 96 6.66 4.46 -7.29
CA PRO A 96 6.96 5.73 -7.94
C PRO A 96 6.57 6.93 -7.09
N ILE A 97 7.42 7.96 -7.16
CA ILE A 97 7.17 9.27 -6.59
C ILE A 97 7.02 10.25 -7.75
N TYR A 98 5.94 11.02 -7.71
CA TYR A 98 5.64 12.07 -8.66
C TYR A 98 5.62 13.42 -7.96
N LYS A 99 6.05 14.44 -8.67
CA LYS A 99 5.80 15.84 -8.37
C LYS A 99 4.58 16.27 -9.15
N CYS A 100 3.58 16.79 -8.43
CA CYS A 100 2.40 17.42 -8.98
C CYS A 100 2.50 18.89 -8.59
N ASN A 101 2.81 19.79 -9.52
CA ASN A 101 3.17 21.19 -9.24
C ASN A 101 4.42 21.38 -8.35
N GLU A 102 4.74 22.61 -7.98
CA GLU A 102 5.96 22.95 -7.22
C GLU A 102 5.94 22.53 -5.75
N ARG A 103 4.77 22.22 -5.17
CA ARG A 103 4.57 22.08 -3.71
C ARG A 103 3.98 20.74 -3.27
N THR A 104 3.56 19.88 -4.21
CA THR A 104 2.87 18.62 -3.90
C THR A 104 3.61 17.41 -4.42
N LEU A 105 3.81 16.43 -3.54
CA LEU A 105 4.25 15.09 -3.89
C LEU A 105 3.06 14.15 -4.02
N ILE A 106 3.16 13.17 -4.91
CA ILE A 106 2.21 12.08 -5.03
C ILE A 106 2.98 10.76 -4.99
N ILE A 107 2.58 9.87 -4.09
CA ILE A 107 3.11 8.52 -3.98
C ILE A 107 1.96 7.54 -4.23
N ILE A 108 2.13 6.71 -5.26
CA ILE A 108 1.18 5.66 -5.62
C ILE A 108 1.82 4.30 -5.34
N VAL A 109 1.30 3.58 -4.35
CA VAL A 109 1.80 2.25 -3.97
C VAL A 109 1.08 1.17 -4.74
N ASP A 110 1.85 0.29 -5.37
CA ASP A 110 1.31 -0.89 -6.04
C ASP A 110 1.11 -2.02 -5.02
N GLU A 111 -0.15 -2.22 -4.63
CA GLU A 111 -0.54 -3.40 -3.88
C GLU A 111 -0.90 -4.52 -4.85
N ASN A 112 -0.42 -5.72 -4.57
CA ASN A 112 -0.78 -6.92 -5.29
C ASN A 112 -0.61 -8.11 -4.35
N VAL A 113 -1.71 -8.61 -3.79
CA VAL A 113 -1.66 -9.72 -2.81
C VAL A 113 -0.96 -10.97 -3.35
N MET A 114 -0.92 -11.15 -4.68
CA MET A 114 -0.32 -12.31 -5.33
C MET A 114 1.20 -12.18 -5.53
N GLN A 115 1.73 -10.96 -5.54
CA GLN A 115 3.12 -10.68 -5.94
C GLN A 115 3.93 -9.91 -4.88
N VAL A 116 3.25 -9.13 -4.04
CA VAL A 116 3.87 -8.23 -3.08
C VAL A 116 3.51 -8.68 -1.67
N CYS A 117 4.52 -9.15 -0.94
CA CYS A 117 4.35 -9.52 0.47
C CYS A 117 4.07 -8.27 1.33
N PRO A 118 3.16 -8.32 2.31
CA PRO A 118 2.84 -7.17 3.17
C PRO A 118 4.04 -6.51 3.86
N ILE A 119 5.13 -7.26 4.12
CA ILE A 119 6.35 -6.69 4.71
C ILE A 119 6.94 -5.56 3.87
N PHE A 120 6.83 -5.62 2.54
CA PHE A 120 7.27 -4.53 1.66
C PHE A 120 6.44 -3.27 1.90
N LEU A 121 5.11 -3.43 2.02
CA LEU A 121 4.19 -2.31 2.24
C LEU A 121 4.45 -1.64 3.60
N ASN A 122 4.69 -2.44 4.64
CA ASN A 122 5.04 -1.94 5.98
C ASN A 122 6.36 -1.14 5.95
N VAL A 123 7.37 -1.66 5.25
CA VAL A 123 8.68 -1.00 5.13
C VAL A 123 8.57 0.29 4.31
N ILE A 124 7.79 0.29 3.22
CA ILE A 124 7.51 1.49 2.41
C ILE A 124 6.80 2.54 3.27
N SER A 125 5.76 2.14 4.00
CA SER A 125 5.01 3.01 4.93
C SER A 125 5.92 3.68 5.94
N LYS A 126 6.74 2.89 6.64
CA LYS A 126 7.66 3.39 7.65
C LYS A 126 8.70 4.34 7.07
N THR A 127 9.19 4.05 5.86
CA THR A 127 10.13 4.92 5.14
C THR A 127 9.48 6.27 4.83
N ILE A 128 8.27 6.27 4.26
CA ILE A 128 7.52 7.49 3.93
C ILE A 128 7.27 8.31 5.20
N CYS A 129 6.84 7.69 6.30
CA CYS A 129 6.60 8.39 7.55
C CYS A 129 7.87 8.97 8.17
N THR A 130 8.98 8.23 8.12
CA THR A 130 10.28 8.70 8.65
C THR A 130 10.78 9.91 7.88
N MET A 131 10.60 9.90 6.55
CA MET A 131 11.05 11.00 5.70
C MET A 131 10.15 12.24 5.79
N PHE A 132 8.83 12.05 5.73
CA PHE A 132 7.88 13.14 5.47
C PHE A 132 6.96 13.44 6.64
N GLY A 133 6.81 12.51 7.60
CA GLY A 133 5.75 12.50 8.62
C GLY A 133 5.65 13.76 9.46
N ASN A 134 6.78 14.42 9.74
CA ASN A 134 6.83 15.65 10.54
C ASN A 134 6.90 16.94 9.72
N GLN A 135 7.10 16.84 8.40
CA GLN A 135 7.39 17.99 7.54
C GLN A 135 6.21 18.33 6.63
N LEU A 136 5.53 17.31 6.10
CA LEU A 136 4.50 17.48 5.09
C LEU A 136 3.11 17.20 5.64
N LYS A 137 2.12 17.89 5.09
CA LYS A 137 0.71 17.53 5.29
C LYS A 137 0.34 16.34 4.42
N PHE A 138 -0.11 15.25 5.03
CA PHE A 138 -0.55 14.04 4.35
C PHE A 138 -2.02 14.11 3.95
N LEU A 139 -2.28 13.73 2.71
CA LEU A 139 -3.60 13.45 2.21
C LEU A 139 -3.62 11.99 1.72
N ILE A 140 -4.46 11.17 2.35
CA ILE A 140 -4.47 9.73 2.12
C ILE A 140 -5.77 9.37 1.43
N PHE A 141 -5.69 8.65 0.32
CA PHE A 141 -6.85 8.02 -0.30
C PHE A 141 -6.67 6.50 -0.21
N GLY A 142 -7.67 5.82 0.31
CA GLY A 142 -7.61 4.38 0.49
C GLY A 142 -8.95 3.69 0.30
N THR A 143 -8.87 2.38 0.15
CA THR A 143 -10.01 1.47 0.00
C THR A 143 -10.00 0.48 1.16
N SER A 144 -11.15 -0.06 1.54
CA SER A 144 -11.24 -1.15 2.53
C SER A 144 -12.49 -1.99 2.30
N ASP A 145 -12.33 -3.32 2.36
CA ASP A 145 -13.41 -4.30 2.40
C ASP A 145 -14.04 -4.46 3.79
N ARG A 146 -13.51 -3.74 4.79
CA ARG A 146 -13.94 -3.80 6.20
C ARG A 146 -14.67 -2.54 6.64
N ILE A 147 -15.06 -1.67 5.72
CA ILE A 147 -15.88 -0.48 6.01
C ILE A 147 -17.17 -0.51 5.19
N SER A 148 -18.26 -0.08 5.79
CA SER A 148 -19.60 -0.10 5.17
C SER A 148 -19.92 1.19 4.40
N LYS A 149 -19.31 2.29 4.82
CA LYS A 149 -19.54 3.65 4.29
C LYS A 149 -18.22 4.37 4.16
N ILE A 150 -18.22 5.46 3.42
CA ILE A 150 -17.07 6.36 3.31
C ILE A 150 -16.68 6.88 4.70
N LYS A 151 -15.41 6.79 5.03
CA LYS A 151 -14.84 7.21 6.31
C LYS A 151 -13.78 8.29 6.11
N THR A 152 -13.70 9.15 7.10
CA THR A 152 -12.63 10.13 7.27
C THR A 152 -11.83 9.81 8.53
N ILE A 153 -10.51 9.88 8.42
CA ILE A 153 -9.59 9.68 9.54
C ILE A 153 -8.52 10.77 9.51
N ASN A 154 -8.27 11.37 10.65
CA ASN A 154 -7.16 12.29 10.85
C ASN A 154 -6.59 12.11 12.27
N HIS A 155 -5.56 12.88 12.60
CA HIS A 155 -4.91 12.85 13.91
C HIS A 155 -5.83 13.18 15.11
N LEU A 156 -7.01 13.78 14.89
CA LEU A 156 -7.95 14.18 15.96
C LEU A 156 -9.25 13.36 15.98
N ASN A 157 -9.64 12.80 14.84
CA ASN A 157 -10.94 12.18 14.65
C ASN A 157 -10.84 10.93 13.78
N CYS A 158 -11.52 9.88 14.21
CA CYS A 158 -11.67 8.63 13.49
C CYS A 158 -13.15 8.28 13.39
N THR A 159 -13.66 8.17 12.16
CA THR A 159 -15.08 7.84 11.91
C THR A 159 -15.36 6.35 11.71
N LEU A 160 -14.34 5.50 11.89
CA LEU A 160 -14.53 4.04 11.92
C LEU A 160 -15.40 3.67 13.12
N ILE A 161 -16.35 2.77 12.89
CA ILE A 161 -17.23 2.25 13.94
C ILE A 161 -16.93 0.77 14.08
N PRO A 162 -16.52 0.27 15.26
CA PRO A 162 -16.29 -1.17 15.45
C PRO A 162 -17.48 -2.02 14.97
N PRO A 163 -17.24 -3.13 14.24
CA PRO A 163 -15.97 -3.80 14.02
C PRO A 163 -15.21 -3.35 12.75
N GLU A 164 -15.44 -2.15 12.22
CA GLU A 164 -14.73 -1.65 11.04
C GLU A 164 -13.24 -1.40 11.30
N PHE A 165 -12.38 -1.75 10.34
CA PHE A 165 -10.94 -1.52 10.40
C PHE A 165 -10.32 -1.35 8.99
N ILE A 166 -9.01 -1.15 8.93
CA ILE A 166 -8.27 -0.96 7.68
C ILE A 166 -6.99 -1.79 7.76
N THR A 167 -6.57 -2.36 6.63
CA THR A 167 -5.36 -3.18 6.51
C THR A 167 -4.53 -2.73 5.30
N GLY A 168 -3.53 -3.51 4.93
CA GLY A 168 -2.66 -3.23 3.79
C GLY A 168 -1.76 -2.02 4.01
N PHE A 169 -1.33 -1.43 2.91
CA PHE A 169 -0.49 -0.24 2.91
C PHE A 169 -1.17 0.95 3.58
N ILE A 170 -2.47 1.18 3.30
CA ILE A 170 -3.21 2.30 3.88
C ILE A 170 -3.35 2.16 5.41
N GLY A 171 -3.61 0.95 5.91
CA GLY A 171 -3.61 0.70 7.35
C GLY A 171 -2.25 0.98 7.98
N SER A 172 -1.17 0.56 7.31
CA SER A 172 0.21 0.75 7.77
C SER A 172 0.58 2.24 7.84
N ILE A 173 0.31 3.01 6.78
CA ILE A 173 0.67 4.44 6.74
C ILE A 173 -0.13 5.25 7.76
N ILE A 174 -1.42 4.94 7.94
CA ILE A 174 -2.22 5.60 8.98
C ILE A 174 -1.70 5.24 10.37
N SER A 175 -1.31 3.98 10.61
CA SER A 175 -0.75 3.54 11.88
C SER A 175 0.57 4.25 12.19
N ASP A 176 1.51 4.28 11.24
CA ASP A 176 2.82 4.93 11.41
C ASP A 176 2.69 6.45 11.59
N LEU A 177 1.79 7.10 10.84
CA LEU A 177 1.51 8.54 11.01
C LEU A 177 0.87 8.83 12.36
N SER A 178 -0.06 7.98 12.82
CA SER A 178 -0.72 8.16 14.13
C SER A 178 0.27 8.05 15.30
N LEU A 179 1.37 7.31 15.12
CA LEU A 179 2.45 7.20 16.11
C LEU A 179 3.48 8.35 16.01
N THR A 180 3.40 9.17 14.96
CA THR A 180 4.32 10.28 14.72
C THR A 180 3.78 11.57 15.35
N ALA A 181 4.46 12.09 16.38
CA ALA A 181 3.95 13.12 17.30
C ALA A 181 3.40 14.40 16.67
N ASN A 182 3.91 14.82 15.50
CA ASN A 182 3.51 16.07 14.84
C ASN A 182 2.91 15.83 13.43
N SER A 183 2.48 14.61 13.14
CA SER A 183 1.93 14.31 11.81
C SER A 183 0.60 15.02 11.59
N LYS A 184 0.47 15.66 10.43
CA LYS A 184 -0.77 16.27 9.98
C LYS A 184 -1.27 15.47 8.80
N PHE A 185 -2.23 14.58 9.03
CA PHE A 185 -2.83 13.79 7.97
C PHE A 185 -4.35 13.91 7.94
N ASN A 186 -4.91 13.79 6.74
CA ASN A 186 -6.33 13.59 6.51
C ASN A 186 -6.51 12.44 5.50
N GLY A 187 -7.28 11.44 5.87
CA GLY A 187 -7.52 10.24 5.09
C GLY A 187 -8.97 10.11 4.70
N PHE A 188 -9.22 9.83 3.42
CA PHE A 188 -10.51 9.46 2.85
C PHE A 188 -10.47 7.98 2.49
N LEU A 189 -11.36 7.21 3.12
CA LEU A 189 -11.43 5.77 2.96
C LEU A 189 -12.78 5.41 2.40
N VAL A 190 -12.78 4.61 1.35
CA VAL A 190 -14.01 4.23 0.66
C VAL A 190 -14.23 2.72 0.68
N PRO A 191 -15.51 2.29 0.74
CA PRO A 191 -15.82 0.86 0.73
C PRO A 191 -15.42 0.25 -0.62
N SER A 192 -14.84 -0.94 -0.57
CA SER A 192 -14.45 -1.72 -1.73
C SER A 192 -14.70 -3.20 -1.52
N GLU A 193 -14.68 -3.99 -2.58
CA GLU A 193 -14.70 -5.47 -2.49
C GLU A 193 -13.52 -6.08 -3.24
N GLY A 194 -13.09 -7.27 -2.84
CA GLY A 194 -12.00 -8.01 -3.49
C GLY A 194 -10.65 -7.89 -2.76
N PRO A 195 -9.65 -8.67 -3.21
CA PRO A 195 -8.35 -8.69 -2.56
C PRO A 195 -7.51 -7.45 -2.90
N LEU A 196 -6.51 -7.16 -2.06
CA LEU A 196 -5.59 -6.03 -2.23
C LEU A 196 -4.92 -6.04 -3.61
N GLY A 197 -5.05 -4.94 -4.34
CA GLY A 197 -4.58 -4.76 -5.72
C GLY A 197 -5.59 -5.07 -6.82
N PHE A 198 -6.75 -5.63 -6.46
CA PHE A 198 -7.82 -6.05 -7.39
C PHE A 198 -9.20 -5.61 -6.90
N GLU A 199 -9.24 -4.55 -6.10
CA GLU A 199 -10.44 -4.02 -5.51
C GLU A 199 -11.45 -3.55 -6.58
N LYS A 200 -12.73 -3.71 -6.26
CA LYS A 200 -13.86 -3.18 -7.02
C LYS A 200 -14.55 -2.12 -6.18
N LEU A 201 -14.96 -1.05 -6.85
CA LEU A 201 -15.65 0.08 -6.23
C LEU A 201 -17.04 0.23 -6.85
N THR A 202 -17.98 0.77 -6.09
CA THR A 202 -19.29 1.17 -6.62
C THR A 202 -19.18 2.49 -7.37
N LEU A 203 -20.13 2.76 -8.28
CA LEU A 203 -20.18 4.03 -9.01
C LEU A 203 -20.35 5.23 -8.07
N GLU A 204 -21.16 5.08 -7.01
CA GLU A 204 -21.35 6.13 -5.99
C GLU A 204 -20.05 6.48 -5.29
N THR A 205 -19.26 5.45 -4.92
CA THR A 205 -17.93 5.63 -4.34
C THR A 205 -16.98 6.33 -5.30
N MET A 206 -16.98 5.94 -6.58
CA MET A 206 -16.15 6.59 -7.60
C MET A 206 -16.53 8.06 -7.77
N GLU A 207 -17.82 8.37 -7.87
CA GLU A 207 -18.32 9.74 -7.99
C GLU A 207 -17.88 10.60 -6.79
N PHE A 208 -17.99 10.07 -5.57
CA PHE A 208 -17.48 10.74 -4.37
C PHE A 208 -15.98 11.03 -4.48
N LEU A 209 -15.17 10.01 -4.82
CA LEU A 209 -13.72 10.16 -4.94
C LEU A 209 -13.33 11.18 -6.01
N ILE A 210 -14.03 11.19 -7.15
CA ILE A 210 -13.81 12.15 -8.22
C ILE A 210 -14.12 13.57 -7.73
N LYS A 211 -15.25 13.78 -7.07
CA LYS A 211 -15.64 15.09 -6.55
C LYS A 211 -14.68 15.61 -5.48
N GLU A 212 -14.33 14.78 -4.50
CA GLU A 212 -13.39 15.17 -3.45
C GLU A 212 -11.96 15.34 -3.99
N GLY A 213 -11.50 14.44 -4.85
CA GLY A 213 -10.22 14.58 -5.54
C GLY A 213 -10.15 15.88 -6.33
N GLY A 214 -11.19 16.22 -7.09
CA GLY A 214 -11.27 17.47 -7.84
C GLY A 214 -11.22 18.70 -6.94
N ARG A 215 -11.95 18.69 -5.81
CA ARG A 215 -11.88 19.77 -4.80
C ARG A 215 -10.46 19.97 -4.28
N ILE A 216 -9.80 18.88 -3.92
CA ILE A 216 -8.43 18.90 -3.43
C ILE A 216 -7.49 19.43 -4.51
N VAL A 217 -7.51 18.87 -5.71
CA VAL A 217 -6.61 19.32 -6.78
C VAL A 217 -6.87 20.78 -7.13
N LYS A 218 -8.11 21.27 -7.07
CA LYS A 218 -8.40 22.70 -7.27
C LYS A 218 -7.79 23.62 -6.20
N THR A 219 -7.60 23.12 -4.97
CA THR A 219 -6.83 23.88 -3.95
C THR A 219 -5.33 23.93 -4.26
N ILE A 220 -4.84 22.98 -5.06
CA ILE A 220 -3.44 22.82 -5.45
C ILE A 220 -3.14 23.61 -6.72
N ASP A 221 -4.07 23.63 -7.66
CA ASP A 221 -4.05 24.40 -8.90
C ASP A 221 -5.40 25.09 -9.09
N SER A 222 -5.45 26.39 -8.81
CA SER A 222 -6.67 27.19 -8.93
C SER A 222 -7.19 27.30 -10.37
N ASN A 223 -6.32 27.08 -11.36
CA ASN A 223 -6.66 27.19 -12.79
C ASN A 223 -7.16 25.85 -13.37
N LEU A 224 -7.19 24.79 -12.56
CA LEU A 224 -7.68 23.48 -12.98
C LEU A 224 -9.13 23.56 -13.45
N ASN A 225 -9.39 23.10 -14.67
CA ASN A 225 -10.74 22.88 -15.16
C ASN A 225 -11.33 21.61 -14.52
N LEU A 226 -12.21 21.80 -13.52
CA LEU A 226 -12.88 20.70 -12.81
C LEU A 226 -13.68 19.79 -13.74
N GLU A 227 -14.41 20.34 -14.70
CA GLU A 227 -15.25 19.55 -15.61
C GLU A 227 -14.39 18.62 -16.47
N LEU A 228 -13.26 19.12 -16.96
CA LEU A 228 -12.28 18.32 -17.69
C LEU A 228 -11.67 17.24 -16.78
N TYR A 229 -11.31 17.60 -15.54
CA TYR A 229 -10.79 16.67 -14.56
C TYR A 229 -11.76 15.52 -14.27
N GLU A 230 -13.03 15.83 -13.99
CA GLU A 230 -14.04 14.82 -13.69
C GLU A 230 -14.23 13.88 -14.89
N LYS A 231 -14.38 14.45 -16.09
CA LYS A 231 -14.53 13.68 -17.34
C LYS A 231 -13.37 12.70 -17.56
N GLU A 232 -12.15 13.14 -17.36
CA GLU A 232 -10.96 12.29 -17.54
C GLU A 232 -10.81 11.25 -16.43
N CYS A 233 -11.17 11.57 -15.19
CA CYS A 233 -11.22 10.57 -14.13
C CYS A 233 -12.26 9.48 -14.44
N TYR A 234 -13.47 9.86 -14.87
CA TYR A 234 -14.48 8.90 -15.31
C TYR A 234 -14.00 8.05 -16.48
N ARG A 235 -13.32 8.66 -17.47
CA ARG A 235 -12.72 7.93 -18.59
C ARG A 235 -11.71 6.89 -18.08
N ASN A 236 -10.81 7.27 -17.19
CA ASN A 236 -9.78 6.37 -16.65
C ASN A 236 -10.39 5.24 -15.81
N TRP A 237 -11.40 5.53 -14.99
CA TRP A 237 -12.11 4.51 -14.20
C TRP A 237 -12.83 3.49 -15.11
N ARG A 238 -13.33 3.93 -16.26
CA ARG A 238 -13.87 3.08 -17.33
C ARG A 238 -12.79 2.38 -18.18
N LEU A 239 -11.52 2.54 -17.90
CA LEU A 239 -10.47 1.76 -18.57
C LEU A 239 -9.82 0.76 -17.61
N THR A 240 -10.07 0.91 -16.31
CA THR A 240 -9.51 0.05 -15.26
C THR A 240 -10.43 -1.11 -14.88
N GLY A 241 -9.81 -2.24 -14.51
CA GLY A 241 -10.50 -3.46 -14.09
C GLY A 241 -11.41 -3.33 -12.86
N THR A 242 -11.29 -2.22 -12.14
CA THR A 242 -12.10 -1.84 -10.97
C THR A 242 -13.57 -1.62 -11.28
N THR A 243 -13.94 -1.35 -12.54
CA THR A 243 -15.34 -1.20 -12.99
C THR A 243 -15.90 -2.43 -13.72
N ILE A 244 -15.16 -3.55 -13.81
CA ILE A 244 -15.50 -4.70 -14.71
C ILE A 244 -16.96 -5.16 -14.58
N GLY A 245 -17.56 -5.17 -13.39
CA GLY A 245 -18.95 -5.63 -13.21
C GLY A 245 -19.97 -4.81 -14.00
N THR A 246 -19.80 -3.49 -14.08
CA THR A 246 -20.68 -2.62 -14.87
C THR A 246 -20.29 -2.61 -16.34
N GLN A 247 -18.99 -2.74 -16.64
CA GLN A 247 -18.49 -2.69 -18.02
C GLN A 247 -18.79 -3.96 -18.82
N SER A 248 -18.76 -5.12 -18.17
CA SER A 248 -19.08 -6.39 -18.81
C SER A 248 -20.59 -6.59 -19.00
N GLY A 249 -21.42 -5.64 -18.54
CA GLY A 249 -22.88 -5.79 -18.51
C GLY A 249 -23.35 -6.84 -17.50
N LEU A 250 -22.51 -7.24 -16.53
CA LEU A 250 -22.88 -8.20 -15.49
C LEU A 250 -23.93 -7.63 -14.52
N TYR A 251 -23.89 -6.30 -14.33
CA TYR A 251 -24.90 -5.53 -13.59
C TYR A 251 -25.36 -4.37 -14.49
N ILE A 252 -26.66 -4.34 -14.81
CA ILE A 252 -27.33 -3.34 -15.68
C ILE A 252 -28.17 -2.41 -14.82
#